data_AF-A0A5S4TGA1-F1
#
_entry.id   AF-A0A5S4TGA1-F1
#
_cell.length_a   1.000
_cell.length_b   1.000
_cell.length_c   1.000
_cell.angle_alpha   90.00
_cell.angle_beta   90.00
_cell.angle_gamma   90.00
#
_symmetry.space_group_name_H-M   'P 1'
#
loop_
_entity.id
_entity.type
_entity.pdbx_description
1 polymer ?
#
loop_
_entity_poly.entity_id
_entity_poly.type
_entity_poly.pdbx_seq_one_letter_code
_entity_poly.pdbx_strand_id
1 'polypeptide(L)'
;VPSYTAVPFLATAPIINPIVLFATYSAFGNSLRFLMLRLFGAILVAIALGMMLAFLVDEDILKENAQPVHFHDYSHETLPKRIYLALVHAIDEFFDTGRYLVFGTLIASAMQIYVPTRVLTTIGHSPLTAILIMMLMAFILSLCSEADAFIGASLLSTFGVAPVLAFLLIGPMVDIKNLMMMVKAFKGRFIVQFIGVSVLMITAYCLLVGVL
;
A
#
# COMPACT_ATOMS: atom_id res chain seq x y z
N VAL A 1 -6.18 18.67 6.40
CA VAL A 1 -6.99 17.46 6.74
C VAL A 1 -6.47 16.87 8.04
N PRO A 2 -7.33 16.39 8.94
CA PRO A 2 -6.86 15.80 10.18
C PRO A 2 -5.99 14.56 9.92
N SER A 3 -4.91 14.42 10.65
CA SER A 3 -3.91 13.35 10.48
C SER A 3 -4.52 11.95 10.63
N TYR A 4 -5.52 11.80 11.51
CA TYR A 4 -6.28 10.58 11.73
C TYR A 4 -7.13 10.15 10.52
N THR A 5 -7.47 11.06 9.61
CA THR A 5 -8.21 10.72 8.37
C THR A 5 -7.26 10.59 7.17
N ALA A 6 -6.17 11.35 7.15
CA ALA A 6 -5.24 11.39 6.03
C ALA A 6 -4.45 10.08 5.86
N VAL A 7 -3.95 9.49 6.94
CA VAL A 7 -3.12 8.27 6.86
C VAL A 7 -3.93 7.04 6.44
N PRO A 8 -5.13 6.73 7.01
CA PRO A 8 -5.90 5.58 6.56
C PRO A 8 -6.32 5.77 5.10
N PHE A 9 -6.67 6.99 4.70
CA PHE A 9 -6.98 7.29 3.31
C PHE A 9 -5.79 7.02 2.39
N LEU A 10 -4.59 7.53 2.72
CA LEU A 10 -3.37 7.29 1.95
C LEU A 10 -3.03 5.81 1.81
N ALA A 11 -3.17 5.03 2.88
CA ALA A 11 -2.88 3.60 2.88
C ALA A 11 -3.88 2.79 2.04
N THR A 12 -5.14 3.22 2.01
CA THR A 12 -6.23 2.42 1.42
C THR A 12 -6.59 2.87 0.00
N ALA A 13 -6.27 4.11 -0.37
CA ALA A 13 -6.47 4.67 -1.70
C ALA A 13 -5.93 3.79 -2.85
N PRO A 14 -4.68 3.28 -2.79
CA PRO A 14 -4.18 2.43 -3.88
C PRO A 14 -4.88 1.07 -3.95
N ILE A 15 -5.47 0.57 -2.86
CA ILE A 15 -6.14 -0.75 -2.84
C ILE A 15 -7.58 -0.68 -3.34
N ILE A 16 -8.30 0.38 -2.95
CA ILE A 16 -9.72 0.60 -3.33
C ILE A 16 -9.84 1.30 -4.69
N ASN A 17 -8.71 1.63 -5.33
CA ASN A 17 -8.68 2.22 -6.66
C ASN A 17 -9.52 1.39 -7.65
N PRO A 18 -10.51 1.98 -8.35
CA PRO A 18 -11.34 1.29 -9.33
C PRO A 18 -10.54 0.51 -10.39
N ILE A 19 -9.40 1.05 -10.82
CA ILE A 19 -8.51 0.42 -11.80
C ILE A 19 -7.91 -0.87 -11.22
N VAL A 20 -7.52 -0.84 -9.94
CA VAL A 20 -6.94 -1.98 -9.21
C VAL A 20 -7.99 -3.06 -8.95
N LEU A 21 -9.20 -2.67 -8.56
CA LEU A 21 -10.31 -3.61 -8.40
C LEU A 21 -10.68 -4.28 -9.73
N PHE A 22 -10.71 -3.52 -10.82
CA PHE A 22 -10.93 -4.05 -12.16
C PHE A 22 -9.81 -5.00 -12.61
N ALA A 23 -8.55 -4.64 -12.36
CA ALA A 23 -7.40 -5.51 -12.63
C ALA A 23 -7.49 -6.81 -11.82
N THR A 24 -7.89 -6.74 -10.54
CA THR A 24 -8.11 -7.92 -9.69
C THR A 24 -9.22 -8.81 -10.25
N TYR A 25 -10.34 -8.22 -10.67
CA TYR A 25 -11.44 -8.97 -11.27
C TYR A 25 -11.02 -9.68 -12.56
N SER A 26 -10.27 -8.99 -13.43
CA SER A 26 -9.78 -9.56 -14.69
C SER A 26 -8.74 -10.66 -14.45
N ALA A 27 -7.76 -10.43 -13.57
CA ALA A 27 -6.67 -11.36 -13.29
C ALA A 27 -7.14 -12.67 -12.65
N PHE A 28 -8.15 -12.62 -11.77
CA PHE A 28 -8.70 -13.80 -11.09
C PHE A 28 -9.86 -14.45 -11.86
N GLY A 29 -9.85 -14.33 -13.18
CA GLY A 29 -10.79 -15.06 -14.07
C GLY A 29 -12.24 -14.62 -13.90
N ASN A 30 -12.50 -13.31 -13.80
CA ASN A 30 -13.85 -12.75 -13.67
C ASN A 30 -14.53 -13.12 -12.34
N SER A 31 -13.75 -13.41 -11.30
CA SER A 31 -14.25 -13.78 -9.98
C SER A 31 -14.58 -12.56 -9.13
N LEU A 32 -15.87 -12.30 -8.93
CA LEU A 32 -16.33 -11.29 -7.97
C LEU A 32 -15.94 -11.61 -6.53
N ARG A 33 -15.71 -12.88 -6.20
CA ARG A 33 -15.29 -13.30 -4.85
C ARG A 33 -13.96 -12.66 -4.46
N PHE A 34 -12.96 -12.70 -5.33
CA PHE A 34 -11.63 -12.12 -5.03
C PHE A 34 -11.68 -10.60 -4.94
N LEU A 35 -12.44 -9.96 -5.82
CA LEU A 35 -12.66 -8.51 -5.75
C LEU A 35 -13.27 -8.11 -4.41
N MET A 36 -14.32 -8.80 -3.98
CA MET A 36 -15.01 -8.49 -2.72
C MET A 36 -14.12 -8.77 -1.50
N LEU A 37 -13.38 -9.88 -1.50
CA LEU A 37 -12.42 -10.18 -0.43
C LEU A 37 -11.33 -9.10 -0.33
N ARG A 38 -10.78 -8.63 -1.46
CA ARG A 38 -9.80 -7.54 -1.48
C ARG A 38 -10.42 -6.24 -0.94
N LEU A 39 -11.63 -5.90 -1.37
CA LEU A 39 -12.31 -4.68 -0.94
C LEU A 39 -12.64 -4.70 0.56
N PHE A 40 -13.24 -5.78 1.07
CA PHE A 40 -13.55 -5.91 2.49
C PHE A 40 -12.30 -5.93 3.36
N GLY A 41 -11.26 -6.65 2.94
CA GLY A 41 -9.96 -6.64 3.62
C GLY A 41 -9.37 -5.23 3.72
N ALA A 42 -9.39 -4.47 2.63
CA ALA A 42 -8.90 -3.10 2.59
C ALA A 42 -9.66 -2.18 3.54
N ILE A 43 -11.00 -2.26 3.55
CA ILE A 43 -11.85 -1.46 4.45
C ILE A 43 -11.57 -1.81 5.91
N LEU A 44 -11.43 -3.10 6.24
CA LEU A 44 -11.17 -3.55 7.60
C LEU A 44 -9.82 -2.99 8.11
N VAL A 45 -8.77 -3.08 7.30
CA VAL A 45 -7.46 -2.51 7.63
C VAL A 45 -7.53 -0.98 7.75
N ALA A 46 -8.27 -0.30 6.89
CA ALA A 46 -8.47 1.15 6.97
C ALA A 46 -9.12 1.58 8.29
N ILE A 47 -10.17 0.88 8.72
CA ILE A 47 -10.84 1.15 9.99
C ILE A 47 -9.88 0.87 11.15
N ALA A 48 -9.12 -0.22 11.11
CA ALA A 48 -8.14 -0.56 12.13
C ALA A 48 -7.05 0.51 12.27
N LEU A 49 -6.51 1.01 11.15
CA LEU A 49 -5.52 2.08 11.13
C LEU A 49 -6.11 3.41 11.59
N GLY A 50 -7.36 3.70 11.23
CA GLY A 50 -8.09 4.88 11.70
C GLY A 50 -8.31 4.86 13.22
N MET A 51 -8.71 3.71 13.76
CA MET A 51 -8.83 3.52 15.22
C MET A 51 -7.47 3.62 15.90
N MET A 52 -6.42 3.02 15.35
CA MET A 52 -5.06 3.14 15.88
C MET A 52 -4.64 4.60 15.99
N LEU A 53 -4.87 5.40 14.95
CA LEU A 53 -4.55 6.83 14.96
C LEU A 53 -5.39 7.62 15.96
N ALA A 54 -6.69 7.31 16.06
CA ALA A 54 -7.59 8.01 16.97
C ALA A 54 -7.25 7.77 18.45
N PHE A 55 -6.68 6.61 18.80
CA PHE A 55 -6.45 6.21 20.20
C PHE A 55 -4.98 6.14 20.61
N LEU A 56 -4.03 5.88 19.71
CA LEU A 56 -2.63 5.60 20.05
C LEU A 56 -1.63 6.65 19.57
N VAL A 57 -2.03 7.60 18.73
CA VAL A 57 -1.09 8.53 18.11
C VAL A 57 -1.44 9.97 18.52
N ASP A 58 -0.60 10.53 19.40
CA ASP A 58 -0.62 11.96 19.75
C ASP A 58 -0.36 12.85 18.53
N GLU A 59 -0.81 14.11 18.60
CA GLU A 59 -0.97 15.06 17.49
C GLU A 59 0.25 15.27 16.57
N ASP A 60 1.44 14.82 16.98
CA ASP A 60 2.71 15.16 16.38
C ASP A 60 3.39 13.96 15.68
N ILE A 61 2.77 13.52 14.57
CA ILE A 61 3.19 12.34 13.77
C ILE A 61 4.29 12.70 12.75
N LEU A 62 4.28 13.96 12.30
CA LEU A 62 5.19 14.50 11.30
C LEU A 62 6.54 14.85 11.93
N LYS A 63 7.61 14.81 11.14
CA LYS A 63 8.91 15.36 11.59
C LYS A 63 8.86 16.89 11.57
N GLU A 64 9.46 17.54 12.57
CA GLU A 64 9.55 19.01 12.70
C GLU A 64 10.20 19.72 11.50
N ASN A 65 10.99 18.99 10.70
CA ASN A 65 11.64 19.48 9.49
C ASN A 65 10.81 19.25 8.20
N ALA A 66 9.51 18.97 8.32
CA ALA A 66 8.62 18.96 7.16
C ALA A 66 8.57 20.38 6.56
N GLN A 67 8.87 20.51 5.27
CA GLN A 67 8.86 21.79 4.55
C GLN A 67 7.56 22.55 4.88
N PRO A 68 7.63 23.84 5.24
CA PRO A 68 6.44 24.62 5.54
C PRO A 68 5.52 24.61 4.32
N VAL A 69 4.27 24.20 4.52
CA VAL A 69 3.25 24.22 3.47
C VAL A 69 2.99 25.67 3.11
N HIS A 70 3.55 26.14 2.00
CA HIS A 70 3.29 27.47 1.47
C HIS A 70 1.84 27.52 0.95
N PHE A 71 0.94 28.09 1.76
CA PHE A 71 -0.42 28.38 1.32
C PHE A 71 -0.42 29.57 0.38
N HIS A 72 -0.60 29.32 -0.91
CA HIS A 72 -0.91 30.36 -1.87
C HIS A 72 -2.44 30.47 -2.00
N ASP A 73 -3.00 31.62 -1.61
CA ASP A 73 -4.41 31.92 -1.81
C ASP A 73 -4.64 32.34 -3.26
N TYR A 74 -5.32 31.47 -4.02
CA TYR A 74 -5.67 31.69 -5.44
C TYR A 74 -7.16 31.99 -5.62
N SER A 75 -7.88 32.35 -4.55
CA SER A 75 -9.32 32.66 -4.58
C SER A 75 -9.67 33.82 -5.51
N HIS A 76 -8.71 34.68 -5.84
CA HIS A 76 -8.89 35.87 -6.69
C HIS A 76 -8.42 35.69 -8.14
N GLU A 77 -8.02 34.48 -8.56
CA GLU A 77 -7.46 34.23 -9.89
C GLU A 77 -8.50 33.67 -10.87
N THR A 78 -8.35 34.01 -12.16
CA THR A 78 -9.25 33.53 -13.21
C THR A 78 -9.13 32.01 -13.41
N LEU A 79 -10.24 31.33 -13.72
CA LEU A 79 -10.31 29.89 -13.99
C LEU A 79 -9.13 29.30 -14.80
N PRO A 80 -8.70 29.89 -15.95
CA PRO A 80 -7.58 29.37 -16.72
C PRO A 80 -6.23 29.49 -15.99
N LYS A 81 -6.02 30.58 -15.25
CA LYS A 81 -4.80 30.79 -14.47
C LYS A 81 -4.74 29.87 -13.25
N ARG A 82 -5.90 29.58 -12.64
CA ARG A 82 -6.03 28.61 -11.54
C ARG A 82 -5.71 27.18 -11.99
N ILE A 83 -6.17 26.76 -13.18
CA ILE A 83 -5.82 25.45 -13.76
C ILE A 83 -4.31 25.38 -14.06
N TYR A 84 -3.74 26.43 -14.65
CA TYR A 84 -2.30 26.50 -14.92
C TYR A 84 -1.46 26.39 -13.64
N LEU A 85 -1.81 27.16 -12.60
CA LEU A 85 -1.14 27.12 -11.31
C LEU A 85 -1.26 25.74 -10.64
N ALA A 86 -2.44 25.10 -10.71
CA ALA A 86 -2.62 23.75 -10.21
C ALA A 86 -1.75 22.72 -10.94
N LEU A 87 -1.61 22.84 -12.27
CA LEU A 87 -0.73 21.98 -13.05
C LEU A 87 0.75 22.20 -12.72
N VAL A 88 1.20 23.46 -12.60
CA VAL A 88 2.59 23.77 -12.22
C VAL A 88 2.90 23.20 -10.83
N HIS A 89 1.99 23.39 -9.86
CA HIS A 89 2.15 22.83 -8.51
C HIS A 89 2.21 21.29 -8.53
N ALA A 90 1.33 20.65 -9.29
CA ALA A 90 1.35 19.19 -9.45
C ALA A 90 2.65 18.69 -10.11
N ILE A 91 3.21 19.44 -11.06
CA ILE A 91 4.49 19.12 -11.70
C ILE A 91 5.63 19.23 -10.68
N ASP A 92 5.69 20.30 -9.90
CA ASP A 92 6.71 20.49 -8.86
C ASP A 92 6.66 19.37 -7.81
N GLU A 93 5.45 19.01 -7.36
CA GLU A 93 5.22 17.94 -6.40
C GLU A 93 5.55 16.55 -6.99
N PHE A 94 5.24 16.33 -8.27
CA PHE A 94 5.64 15.14 -9.01
C PHE A 94 7.16 15.00 -9.11
N PHE A 95 7.89 16.08 -9.37
CA PHE A 95 9.36 16.04 -9.44
C PHE A 95 10.01 15.89 -8.06
N ASP A 96 9.47 16.54 -7.00
CA ASP A 96 10.00 16.41 -5.64
C ASP A 96 9.84 14.98 -5.10
N THR A 97 8.72 14.33 -5.42
CA THR A 97 8.44 12.92 -5.11
C THR A 97 9.15 11.97 -6.08
N GLY A 98 9.32 12.39 -7.34
CA GLY A 98 9.84 11.61 -8.45
C GLY A 98 11.22 11.04 -8.20
N ARG A 99 12.12 11.77 -7.54
CA ARG A 99 13.45 11.24 -7.16
C ARG A 99 13.35 9.98 -6.30
N TYR A 100 12.41 9.92 -5.36
CA TYR A 100 12.23 8.75 -4.49
C TYR A 100 11.62 7.59 -5.27
N LEU A 101 10.69 7.89 -6.18
CA LEU A 101 10.11 6.91 -7.08
C LEU A 101 11.19 6.30 -7.99
N VAL A 102 12.10 7.09 -8.56
CA VAL A 102 13.19 6.61 -9.43
C VAL A 102 14.15 5.69 -8.66
N PHE A 103 14.64 6.10 -7.48
CA PHE A 103 15.52 5.24 -6.69
C PHE A 103 14.81 3.97 -6.20
N GLY A 104 13.54 4.09 -5.79
CA GLY A 104 12.79 2.94 -5.32
C GLY A 104 12.34 1.97 -6.42
N THR A 105 12.02 2.44 -7.63
CA THR A 105 11.79 1.55 -8.79
C THR A 105 13.08 0.85 -9.21
N LEU A 106 14.22 1.53 -9.17
CA LEU A 106 15.52 0.93 -9.48
C LEU A 106 15.82 -0.24 -8.53
N ILE A 107 15.73 0.00 -7.21
CA ILE A 107 15.93 -1.05 -6.19
C ILE A 107 14.91 -2.18 -6.38
N ALA A 108 13.62 -1.88 -6.54
CA ALA A 108 12.57 -2.89 -6.74
C ALA A 108 12.85 -3.76 -7.97
N SER A 109 13.24 -3.14 -9.11
CA SER A 109 13.54 -3.87 -10.34
C SER A 109 14.75 -4.79 -10.19
N ALA A 110 15.79 -4.36 -9.46
CA ALA A 110 16.93 -5.20 -9.15
C ALA A 110 16.50 -6.39 -8.27
N MET A 111 15.69 -6.14 -7.22
CA MET A 111 15.18 -7.23 -6.39
C MET A 111 14.33 -8.22 -7.19
N GLN A 112 13.50 -7.77 -8.13
CA GLN A 112 12.70 -8.65 -8.98
C GLN A 112 13.55 -9.53 -9.91
N ILE A 113 14.69 -9.02 -10.41
CA ILE A 113 15.61 -9.79 -11.26
C ILE A 113 16.39 -10.83 -10.44
N TYR A 114 16.83 -10.46 -9.23
CA TYR A 114 17.71 -11.30 -8.42
C TYR A 114 16.99 -12.22 -7.43
N VAL A 115 15.71 -12.01 -7.12
CA VAL A 115 14.95 -12.83 -6.18
C VAL A 115 14.12 -13.86 -6.95
N PRO A 116 14.54 -15.14 -6.99
CA PRO A 116 13.75 -16.18 -7.63
C PRO A 116 12.56 -16.50 -6.73
N THR A 117 11.35 -16.42 -7.28
CA THR A 117 10.08 -16.79 -6.60
C THR A 117 10.13 -18.21 -6.02
N ARG A 118 10.99 -19.07 -6.59
CA ARG A 118 11.21 -20.47 -6.21
C ARG A 118 11.87 -20.66 -4.83
N VAL A 119 12.57 -19.66 -4.29
CA VAL A 119 13.21 -19.77 -2.96
C VAL A 119 12.17 -19.66 -1.83
N LEU A 120 11.02 -19.02 -2.09
CA LEU A 120 9.97 -18.80 -1.10
C LEU A 120 8.91 -19.92 -1.06
N THR A 121 8.83 -20.79 -2.06
CA THR A 121 7.83 -21.87 -2.12
C THR A 121 8.17 -23.10 -1.26
N THR A 122 9.39 -23.21 -0.75
CA THR A 122 9.87 -24.41 -0.02
C THR A 122 9.50 -24.44 1.47
N ILE A 123 9.02 -23.32 2.04
CA ILE A 123 8.83 -23.11 3.50
C ILE A 123 7.33 -23.02 3.89
N GLY A 124 6.41 -23.16 2.93
CA GLY A 124 4.95 -23.01 3.13
C GLY A 124 4.23 -24.20 3.78
N HIS A 125 4.80 -24.83 4.82
CA HIS A 125 4.19 -26.01 5.45
C HIS A 125 3.00 -25.70 6.37
N SER A 126 2.81 -24.43 6.77
CA SER A 126 1.67 -23.98 7.58
C SER A 126 0.96 -22.78 6.94
N PRO A 127 -0.37 -22.62 7.14
CA PRO A 127 -1.12 -21.49 6.59
C PRO A 127 -0.56 -20.12 7.00
N LEU A 128 -0.12 -20.01 8.26
CA LEU A 128 0.46 -18.78 8.80
C LEU A 128 1.83 -18.48 8.16
N THR A 129 2.71 -19.48 8.00
CA THR A 129 4.00 -19.25 7.34
C THR A 129 3.82 -18.87 5.87
N ALA A 130 2.85 -19.48 5.16
CA ALA A 130 2.54 -19.10 3.78
C ALA A 130 2.06 -17.64 3.67
N ILE A 131 1.19 -17.19 4.58
CA ILE A 131 0.72 -15.79 4.65
C ILE A 131 1.90 -14.83 4.85
N LEU A 132 2.76 -15.09 5.85
CA LEU A 132 3.91 -14.22 6.14
C LEU A 132 4.93 -14.18 4.99
N ILE A 133 5.18 -15.33 4.36
CA ILE A 133 6.06 -15.45 3.19
C ILE A 133 5.51 -14.61 2.03
N MET A 134 4.21 -14.70 1.76
CA MET A 134 3.58 -13.94 0.69
C MET A 134 3.56 -12.43 0.99
N MET A 135 3.42 -12.02 2.26
CA MET A 135 3.58 -10.61 2.62
C MET A 135 5.01 -10.12 2.41
N LEU A 136 6.01 -10.92 2.80
CA LEU A 136 7.41 -10.60 2.57
C LEU A 136 7.73 -10.49 1.07
N MET A 137 7.17 -11.41 0.26
CA MET A 137 7.27 -11.35 -1.19
C MET A 137 6.68 -10.06 -1.75
N ALA A 138 5.48 -9.66 -1.31
CA ALA A 138 4.85 -8.41 -1.72
C ALA A 138 5.77 -7.20 -1.46
N PHE A 139 6.34 -7.13 -0.25
CA PHE A 139 7.27 -6.06 0.12
C PHE A 139 8.53 -6.04 -0.77
N ILE A 140 9.15 -7.21 -0.97
CA ILE A 140 10.39 -7.35 -1.78
C ILE A 140 10.13 -7.00 -3.25
N LEU A 141 9.04 -7.52 -3.81
CA LEU A 141 8.70 -7.26 -5.22
C LEU A 141 8.27 -5.81 -5.42
N SER A 142 7.69 -5.16 -4.41
CA SER A 142 7.33 -3.73 -4.42
C SER A 142 6.59 -3.32 -5.72
N LEU A 143 5.69 -4.20 -6.18
CA LEU A 143 4.94 -4.05 -7.42
C LEU A 143 3.90 -2.94 -7.29
N CYS A 144 3.48 -2.39 -8.43
CA CYS A 144 2.34 -1.50 -8.48
C CYS A 144 1.04 -2.28 -8.22
N SER A 145 0.05 -1.60 -7.62
CA SER A 145 -1.22 -2.18 -7.19
C SER A 145 -2.05 -2.81 -8.31
N GLU A 146 -1.79 -2.50 -9.59
CA GLU A 146 -2.44 -3.15 -10.73
C GLU A 146 -1.69 -4.42 -11.16
N ALA A 147 -0.36 -4.36 -11.19
CA ALA A 147 0.50 -5.46 -11.61
C ALA A 147 0.54 -6.59 -10.56
N ASP A 148 0.34 -6.24 -9.29
CA ASP A 148 0.27 -7.21 -8.19
C ASP A 148 -0.83 -8.27 -8.42
N ALA A 149 -1.96 -7.90 -9.01
CA ALA A 149 -3.11 -8.77 -9.21
C ALA A 149 -2.77 -9.93 -10.14
N PHE A 150 -2.02 -9.65 -11.20
CA PHE A 150 -1.59 -10.65 -12.17
C PHE A 150 -0.56 -11.62 -11.58
N ILE A 151 0.39 -11.11 -10.79
CA ILE A 151 1.37 -11.94 -10.09
C ILE A 151 0.66 -12.80 -9.03
N GLY A 152 -0.23 -12.22 -8.23
CA GLY A 152 -1.03 -12.94 -7.24
C GLY A 152 -1.87 -14.06 -7.85
N ALA A 153 -2.53 -13.80 -8.98
CA ALA A 153 -3.31 -14.81 -9.71
C ALA A 153 -2.44 -15.99 -10.15
N SER A 154 -1.21 -15.73 -10.63
CA SER A 154 -0.27 -16.78 -11.03
C SER A 154 0.21 -17.68 -9.88
N LEU A 155 0.17 -17.16 -8.65
CA LEU A 155 0.62 -17.85 -7.43
C LEU A 155 -0.52 -18.53 -6.66
N LEU A 156 -1.77 -18.33 -7.08
CA LEU A 156 -2.96 -18.85 -6.43
C LEU A 156 -2.99 -20.37 -6.36
N SER A 157 -2.57 -21.06 -7.42
CA SER A 157 -2.53 -22.52 -7.46
C SER A 157 -1.49 -23.13 -6.50
N THR A 158 -0.47 -22.36 -6.14
CA THR A 158 0.67 -22.82 -5.32
C THR A 158 0.46 -22.52 -3.84
N PHE A 159 -0.03 -21.32 -3.50
CA PHE A 159 -0.15 -20.87 -2.11
C PHE A 159 -1.60 -20.82 -1.60
N GLY A 160 -2.59 -20.91 -2.48
CA GLY A 160 -4.00 -20.82 -2.12
C GLY A 160 -4.48 -19.38 -1.87
N VAL A 161 -5.77 -19.26 -1.52
CA VAL A 161 -6.50 -17.99 -1.48
C VAL A 161 -5.96 -17.04 -0.40
N ALA A 162 -5.79 -17.53 0.84
CA ALA A 162 -5.44 -16.69 1.98
C ALA A 162 -4.06 -16.00 1.86
N PRO A 163 -2.96 -16.72 1.53
CA PRO A 163 -1.66 -16.08 1.33
C PRO A 163 -1.61 -15.12 0.14
N VAL A 164 -2.28 -15.45 -0.98
CA VAL A 164 -2.37 -14.54 -2.13
C VAL A 164 -3.15 -13.29 -1.78
N LEU A 165 -4.24 -13.41 -1.02
CA LEU A 165 -4.99 -12.24 -0.55
C LEU A 165 -4.14 -11.35 0.37
N ALA A 166 -3.32 -11.95 1.24
CA ALA A 166 -2.38 -11.20 2.07
C ALA A 166 -1.37 -10.40 1.23
N PHE A 167 -0.82 -11.01 0.17
CA PHE A 167 0.06 -10.34 -0.79
C PHE A 167 -0.60 -9.12 -1.45
N LEU A 168 -1.85 -9.26 -1.89
CA LEU A 168 -2.60 -8.18 -2.56
C LEU A 168 -3.02 -7.03 -1.63
N LEU A 169 -3.17 -7.30 -0.34
CA LEU A 169 -3.55 -6.30 0.65
C LEU A 169 -2.33 -5.53 1.18
N ILE A 170 -1.23 -6.23 1.49
CA ILE A 170 -0.05 -5.58 2.07
C ILE A 170 0.78 -4.85 1.02
N GLY A 171 0.85 -5.36 -0.22
CA GLY A 171 1.74 -4.84 -1.26
C GLY A 171 1.58 -3.34 -1.50
N PRO A 172 0.36 -2.83 -1.75
CA PRO A 172 0.14 -1.39 -1.95
C PRO A 172 0.30 -0.53 -0.69
N MET A 173 0.27 -1.13 0.51
CA MET A 173 0.41 -0.40 1.78
C MET A 173 1.87 -0.30 2.22
N VAL A 174 2.62 -1.38 2.08
CA VAL A 174 3.97 -1.53 2.61
C VAL A 174 4.86 -2.00 1.48
N ASP A 175 5.39 -1.03 0.75
CA ASP A 175 6.37 -1.22 -0.31
C ASP A 175 7.63 -0.39 -0.03
N ILE A 176 8.72 -0.67 -0.75
CA ILE A 176 10.02 -0.02 -0.52
C ILE A 176 9.92 1.50 -0.78
N LYS A 177 9.18 1.92 -1.80
CA LYS A 177 9.02 3.33 -2.19
C LYS A 177 8.20 4.08 -1.14
N ASN A 178 7.06 3.51 -0.74
CA ASN A 178 6.19 4.06 0.29
C ASN A 178 6.94 4.14 1.64
N LEU A 179 7.72 3.12 1.98
CA LEU A 179 8.54 3.14 3.18
C LEU A 179 9.60 4.25 3.15
N MET A 180 10.31 4.43 2.03
CA MET A 180 11.27 5.53 1.87
C MET A 180 10.59 6.91 1.99
N MET A 181 9.40 7.06 1.43
CA MET A 181 8.59 8.27 1.55
C MET A 181 8.17 8.51 3.02
N MET A 182 7.66 7.49 3.70
CA MET A 182 7.23 7.56 5.10
C MET A 182 8.37 7.89 6.05
N VAL A 183 9.57 7.34 5.85
CA VAL A 183 10.75 7.63 6.68
C VAL A 183 11.14 9.11 6.64
N LYS A 184 10.86 9.82 5.55
CA LYS A 184 11.12 11.26 5.44
C LYS A 184 10.01 12.09 6.11
N ALA A 185 8.75 11.70 5.94
CA ALA A 185 7.60 12.48 6.41
C ALA A 185 7.27 12.25 7.90
N PHE A 186 7.42 11.02 8.40
CA PHE A 186 6.92 10.61 9.70
C PHE A 186 8.02 10.15 10.68
N LYS A 187 7.70 10.15 11.98
CA LYS A 187 8.55 9.60 13.04
C LYS A 187 8.63 8.07 12.94
N GLY A 188 9.81 7.48 13.18
CA GLY A 188 10.01 6.02 13.02
C GLY A 188 9.11 5.14 13.90
N ARG A 189 8.73 5.62 15.10
CA ARG A 189 7.77 4.92 15.98
C ARG A 189 6.42 4.70 15.31
N PHE A 190 5.94 5.73 14.61
CA PHE A 190 4.68 5.67 13.89
C PHE A 190 4.73 4.67 12.73
N ILE A 191 5.84 4.63 11.99
CA ILE A 191 6.03 3.69 10.86
C ILE A 191 5.96 2.24 11.35
N VAL A 192 6.62 1.93 12.48
CA VAL A 192 6.59 0.58 13.06
C VAL A 192 5.18 0.22 13.53
N GLN A 193 4.46 1.14 14.17
CA GLN A 193 3.07 0.93 14.57
C GLN A 193 2.16 0.69 13.37
N PHE A 194 2.28 1.51 12.32
CA PHE A 194 1.51 1.40 11.08
C PHE A 194 1.72 0.03 10.41
N ILE A 195 2.97 -0.39 10.23
CA ILE A 195 3.30 -1.69 9.62
C ILE A 195 2.82 -2.83 10.53
N GLY A 196 3.05 -2.73 11.84
CA GLY A 196 2.66 -3.76 12.80
C GLY A 196 1.16 -4.01 12.83
N VAL A 197 0.35 -2.94 12.89
CA VAL A 197 -1.12 -3.05 12.86
C VAL A 197 -1.60 -3.58 11.52
N SER A 198 -1.03 -3.13 10.40
CA SER A 198 -1.41 -3.60 9.07
C SER A 198 -1.13 -5.10 8.90
N VAL A 199 0.08 -5.56 9.26
CA VAL A 199 0.47 -6.97 9.18
C VAL A 199 -0.39 -7.84 10.09
N LEU A 200 -0.65 -7.39 11.32
CA LEU A 200 -1.48 -8.13 12.28
C LEU A 200 -2.91 -8.27 11.76
N MET A 201 -3.50 -7.17 11.28
CA MET A 201 -4.88 -7.17 10.82
C MET A 201 -5.07 -8.00 9.54
N ILE A 202 -4.14 -7.86 8.58
CA ILE A 202 -4.16 -8.65 7.34
C ILE A 202 -3.97 -10.15 7.66
N THR A 203 -3.05 -10.49 8.57
CA THR A 203 -2.85 -11.89 8.99
C THR A 203 -4.13 -12.47 9.60
N ALA A 204 -4.75 -11.76 10.54
CA ALA A 204 -5.98 -12.19 11.20
C ALA A 204 -7.13 -12.38 10.19
N TYR A 205 -7.31 -11.42 9.28
CA TYR A 205 -8.31 -11.50 8.22
C TYR A 205 -8.08 -12.69 7.28
N CYS A 206 -6.85 -12.88 6.81
CA CYS A 206 -6.51 -13.98 5.91
C CYS A 206 -6.63 -15.36 6.58
N LEU A 207 -6.32 -15.47 7.88
CA LEU A 207 -6.55 -16.71 8.64
C LEU A 207 -8.04 -17.03 8.74
N LEU A 208 -8.90 -16.05 9.02
CA LEU A 208 -10.36 -16.24 9.03
C LEU A 208 -10.88 -16.70 7.67
N VAL A 209 -10.42 -16.07 6.58
CA VAL A 209 -10.79 -16.46 5.22
C VAL A 209 -10.27 -17.85 4.85
N GLY A 210 -9.09 -18.25 5.35
CA GLY A 210 -8.52 -19.57 5.09
C GLY A 210 -9.22 -20.72 5.83
N VAL A 211 -10.03 -20.42 6.85
CA VAL A 211 -10.84 -21.40 7.58
C VAL A 211 -12.23 -21.57 6.95
N LEU A 212 -12.69 -20.61 6.14
CA LEU A 212 -14.00 -20.58 5.45
C LEU A 212 -13.95 -21.24 4.05
#